data_AF-A0A7S2IEN1-F1
#
_entry.id   AF-A0A7S2IEN1-F1
#
_cell.length_a   1.000
_cell.length_b   1.000
_cell.length_c   1.000
_cell.angle_alpha   90.00
_cell.angle_beta   90.00
_cell.angle_gamma   90.00
#
_symmetry.space_group_name_H-M   'P 1'
#
loop_
_entity.id
_entity.type
_entity.pdbx_description
1 polymer ?
#
loop_
_entity_poly.entity_id
_entity_poly.type
_entity_poly.pdbx_seq_one_letter_code
_entity_poly.pdbx_strand_id
1 'polypeptide(L)'
;HGRAEGQPEVLARVRAARAAGRRVVLASMGTVVTGDHQDFGWNGRPVGADGQRRGLTGRELCRAAWAGIFDAFGGDSAEDGPLVVVSTGPQPDPLGGAGAPPNAVCLPSVPQVD
;
A
#
# COMPACT_ATOMS: atom_id res chain seq x y z
N HIS A 1 4.05 2.90 -16.63
CA HIS A 1 2.79 2.22 -17.01
C HIS A 1 2.79 0.83 -16.41
N GLY A 2 2.26 0.66 -15.20
CA GLY A 2 2.15 -0.65 -14.53
C GLY A 2 0.87 -1.35 -15.01
N ARG A 3 1.00 -2.59 -15.48
CA ARG A 3 -0.13 -3.47 -15.76
C ARG A 3 -0.95 -3.64 -14.48
N ALA A 4 -2.26 -3.49 -14.56
CA ALA A 4 -3.15 -3.92 -13.49
C ALA A 4 -3.04 -5.45 -13.39
N GLU A 5 -2.27 -5.95 -12.41
CA GLU A 5 -2.20 -7.37 -12.13
C GLU A 5 -3.56 -7.84 -11.63
N GLY A 6 -4.07 -8.91 -12.22
CA GLY A 6 -5.40 -9.45 -11.92
C GLY A 6 -5.44 -10.21 -10.61
N GLN A 7 -6.63 -10.36 -10.04
CA GLN A 7 -6.87 -11.11 -8.79
C GLN A 7 -6.20 -12.50 -8.73
N PRO A 8 -6.22 -13.33 -9.80
CA PRO A 8 -5.59 -14.65 -9.79
C PRO A 8 -4.05 -14.58 -9.66
N GLU A 9 -3.45 -13.47 -10.08
CA GLU A 9 -2.00 -13.30 -10.12
C GLU A 9 -1.42 -13.07 -8.71
N VAL A 10 -2.11 -12.30 -7.87
CA VAL A 10 -1.70 -12.06 -6.48
C VAL A 10 -1.69 -13.36 -5.68
N LEU A 11 -2.78 -14.13 -5.79
CA LEU A 11 -2.92 -15.38 -5.06
C LEU A 11 -1.90 -16.41 -5.53
N ALA A 12 -1.61 -16.46 -6.83
CA ALA A 12 -0.51 -17.27 -7.36
C ALA A 12 0.85 -16.87 -6.76
N ARG A 13 1.16 -15.57 -6.67
CA ARG A 13 2.39 -15.06 -6.05
C ARG A 13 2.46 -15.39 -4.55
N VAL A 14 1.37 -15.25 -3.81
CA VAL A 14 1.27 -15.63 -2.40
C VAL A 14 1.51 -17.13 -2.21
N ARG A 15 0.89 -17.98 -3.03
CA ARG A 15 1.09 -19.44 -2.99
C ARG A 15 2.55 -19.80 -3.32
N ALA A 16 3.13 -19.18 -4.34
CA ALA A 16 4.53 -19.38 -4.72
C ALA A 16 5.51 -18.94 -3.61
N ALA A 17 5.30 -17.77 -3.00
CA ALA A 17 6.12 -17.30 -1.89
C ALA A 17 6.09 -18.27 -0.70
N ARG A 18 4.89 -18.74 -0.32
CA ARG A 18 4.74 -19.73 0.76
C ARG A 18 5.41 -21.07 0.42
N ALA A 19 5.27 -21.56 -0.81
CA ALA A 19 5.92 -22.79 -1.27
C ALA A 19 7.46 -22.68 -1.22
N ALA A 20 8.01 -21.49 -1.44
CA ALA A 20 9.42 -21.18 -1.28
C ALA A 20 9.86 -20.91 0.17
N GLY A 21 8.97 -21.10 1.16
CA GLY A 21 9.27 -20.84 2.58
C GLY A 21 9.33 -19.36 2.95
N ARG A 22 8.93 -18.46 2.07
CA ARG A 22 8.92 -17.01 2.32
C ARG A 22 7.68 -16.60 3.10
N ARG A 23 7.86 -15.66 4.02
CA ARG A 23 6.75 -15.01 4.74
C ARG A 23 5.99 -14.08 3.78
N VAL A 24 4.74 -13.76 4.11
CA VAL A 24 3.91 -12.81 3.36
C VAL A 24 3.49 -11.70 4.31
N VAL A 25 3.72 -10.45 3.91
CA VAL A 25 3.31 -9.25 4.65
C VAL A 25 2.18 -8.58 3.88
N LEU A 26 1.01 -8.47 4.50
CA LEU A 26 -0.12 -7.71 3.95
C LEU A 26 -0.20 -6.35 4.66
N ALA A 27 -0.16 -5.27 3.88
CA ALA A 27 -0.34 -3.91 4.34
C ALA A 27 -1.62 -3.30 3.74
N SER A 28 -2.49 -2.78 4.60
CA SER A 28 -3.72 -2.10 4.22
C SER A 28 -3.98 -0.93 5.15
N MET A 29 -4.42 0.21 4.60
CA MET A 29 -4.63 1.46 5.34
C MET A 29 -6.11 1.78 5.60
N GLY A 30 -7.00 0.80 5.43
CA GLY A 30 -8.42 0.92 5.75
C GLY A 30 -9.11 2.11 5.07
N THR A 31 -9.98 2.81 5.81
CA THR A 31 -10.83 3.90 5.30
C THR A 31 -10.08 5.17 4.90
N VAL A 32 -8.84 5.37 5.38
CA VAL A 32 -8.01 6.55 5.04
C VAL A 32 -7.72 6.60 3.53
N VAL A 33 -7.53 5.43 2.94
CA VAL A 33 -7.20 5.27 1.53
C VAL A 33 -8.41 5.52 0.61
N THR A 34 -9.63 5.34 1.11
CA THR A 34 -10.86 5.42 0.30
C THR A 34 -11.67 6.69 0.53
N GLY A 35 -11.41 7.44 1.61
CA GLY A 35 -12.21 8.60 1.98
C GLY A 35 -11.80 9.90 1.28
N ASP A 36 -12.76 10.79 1.06
CA ASP A 36 -12.61 12.17 0.56
C ASP A 36 -12.93 13.23 1.64
N HIS A 37 -13.15 12.81 2.89
CA HIS A 37 -13.46 13.70 4.01
C HIS A 37 -12.39 14.80 4.18
N GLN A 38 -12.83 16.04 4.38
CA GLN A 38 -11.94 17.22 4.47
C GLN A 38 -10.88 17.14 5.58
N ASP A 39 -11.17 16.37 6.64
CA ASP A 39 -10.26 16.21 7.79
C ASP A 39 -9.49 14.88 7.79
N PHE A 40 -10.04 13.81 7.18
CA PHE A 40 -9.55 12.44 7.36
C PHE A 40 -9.44 11.62 6.06
N GLY A 41 -9.86 12.19 4.93
CA GLY A 41 -9.72 11.57 3.62
C GLY A 41 -8.32 11.71 3.05
N TRP A 42 -8.14 11.25 1.82
CA TRP A 42 -6.87 11.23 1.11
C TRP A 42 -6.16 12.59 1.09
N ASN A 43 -6.89 13.65 0.76
CA ASN A 43 -6.37 15.03 0.78
C ASN A 43 -6.78 15.80 2.05
N GLY A 44 -7.49 15.14 2.96
CA GLY A 44 -8.00 15.78 4.16
C GLY A 44 -6.88 16.12 5.13
N ARG A 45 -7.00 17.25 5.83
CA ARG A 45 -6.03 17.69 6.84
C ARG A 45 -6.80 18.21 8.05
N PRO A 46 -6.63 17.60 9.24
CA PRO A 46 -7.39 17.97 10.43
C PRO A 46 -7.26 19.46 10.77
N VAL A 47 -8.39 20.07 11.14
CA VAL A 47 -8.44 21.43 11.68
C VAL A 47 -8.30 21.37 13.21
N GLY A 48 -7.33 22.10 13.75
CA GLY A 48 -7.15 22.23 15.19
C GLY A 48 -8.16 23.17 15.84
N ALA A 49 -8.17 23.22 17.18
CA ALA A 49 -9.07 24.09 17.96
C ALA A 49 -8.91 25.60 17.68
N ASP A 50 -7.77 25.99 17.10
CA ASP A 50 -7.43 27.35 16.64
C ASP A 50 -7.89 27.65 15.21
N GLY A 51 -8.62 26.73 14.57
CA GLY A 51 -9.03 26.83 13.17
C GLY A 51 -7.90 26.58 12.17
N GLN A 52 -6.69 26.23 12.62
CA GLN A 52 -5.54 26.00 11.74
C GLN A 52 -5.44 24.53 11.32
N ARG A 53 -5.19 24.29 10.04
CA ARG A 53 -4.95 22.95 9.50
C ARG A 53 -3.55 22.46 9.86
N ARG A 54 -3.44 21.29 10.49
CA ARG A 54 -2.16 20.71 10.95
C ARG A 54 -2.13 19.19 10.80
N GLY A 55 -0.96 18.57 10.93
CA GLY A 55 -0.80 17.10 10.88
C GLY A 55 -0.29 16.58 9.53
N LEU A 56 -0.69 15.36 9.16
CA LEU A 56 -0.45 14.78 7.83
C LEU A 56 -1.79 14.66 7.09
N THR A 57 -1.76 14.75 5.76
CA THR A 57 -2.88 14.28 4.94
C THR A 57 -2.97 12.76 4.95
N GLY A 58 -4.14 12.21 4.58
CA GLY A 58 -4.29 10.77 4.36
C GLY A 58 -3.26 10.23 3.35
N ARG A 59 -2.99 10.98 2.28
CA ARG A 59 -1.96 10.69 1.27
C ARG A 59 -0.56 10.62 1.87
N GLU A 60 -0.17 11.65 2.64
CA GLU A 60 1.15 11.70 3.28
C GLU A 60 1.31 10.56 4.28
N LEU A 61 0.28 10.27 5.07
CA LEU A 61 0.26 9.16 6.02
C LEU A 61 0.43 7.81 5.31
N CYS A 62 -0.37 7.54 4.28
CA CYS A 62 -0.32 6.26 3.56
C CYS A 62 1.03 6.08 2.85
N ARG A 63 1.54 7.11 2.18
CA ARG A 63 2.85 7.06 1.52
C ARG A 63 3.98 6.85 2.52
N ALA A 64 3.96 7.53 3.67
CA ALA A 64 4.94 7.33 4.72
C ALA A 64 4.90 5.91 5.30
N ALA A 65 3.70 5.37 5.52
CA ALA A 65 3.53 4.00 6.00
C ALA A 65 4.05 2.97 4.99
N TRP A 66 3.68 3.09 3.71
CA TRP A 66 4.15 2.18 2.67
C TRP A 66 5.66 2.29 2.44
N ALA A 67 6.22 3.50 2.46
CA ALA A 67 7.67 3.69 2.39
C ALA A 67 8.37 2.97 3.55
N GLY A 68 7.90 3.12 4.79
CA GLY A 68 8.46 2.40 5.94
C GLY A 68 8.36 0.87 5.83
N ILE A 69 7.28 0.35 5.21
CA ILE A 69 7.15 -1.08 4.90
C ILE A 69 8.16 -1.51 3.85
N PHE A 70 8.36 -0.71 2.80
CA PHE A 70 9.35 -1.00 1.75
C PHE A 70 10.78 -0.91 2.28
N ASP A 71 11.09 0.03 3.17
CA ASP A 71 12.40 0.12 3.82
C ASP A 71 12.67 -1.10 4.72
N ALA A 72 11.63 -1.61 5.39
CA ALA A 72 11.76 -2.74 6.32
C ALA A 72 11.80 -4.12 5.63
N PHE A 73 11.08 -4.27 4.51
CA PHE A 73 10.82 -5.58 3.89
C PHE A 73 11.12 -5.65 2.40
N GLY A 74 11.46 -4.53 1.77
CA GLY A 74 11.86 -4.47 0.37
C GLY A 74 13.15 -5.24 0.11
N GLY A 75 13.20 -5.88 -1.04
CA GLY A 75 14.38 -6.61 -1.51
C GLY A 75 14.84 -6.12 -2.88
N ASP A 76 16.06 -6.47 -3.26
CA ASP A 76 16.66 -6.07 -4.55
C ASP A 76 16.15 -6.93 -5.72
N SER A 77 15.55 -8.09 -5.43
CA SER A 77 14.89 -8.98 -6.39
C SER A 77 13.49 -9.41 -5.91
N ALA A 78 12.70 -10.01 -6.81
CA ALA A 78 11.34 -10.44 -6.51
C ALA A 78 11.30 -11.62 -5.50
N GLU A 79 12.40 -12.36 -5.41
CA GLU A 79 12.59 -13.54 -4.57
C GLU A 79 13.13 -13.21 -3.18
N ASP A 80 13.67 -12.01 -2.99
CA ASP A 80 14.27 -11.59 -1.72
C ASP A 80 13.21 -11.37 -0.62
N GLY A 81 13.58 -11.77 0.60
CA GLY A 81 12.80 -11.50 1.80
C GLY A 81 11.35 -12.01 1.75
N PRO A 82 10.44 -11.41 2.55
CA PRO A 82 9.01 -11.71 2.44
C PRO A 82 8.42 -11.13 1.15
N LEU A 83 7.33 -11.72 0.66
CA LEU A 83 6.47 -11.08 -0.33
C LEU A 83 5.68 -9.96 0.35
N VAL A 84 5.76 -8.73 -0.17
CA VAL A 84 4.98 -7.60 0.34
C VAL A 84 3.75 -7.41 -0.54
N VAL A 85 2.56 -7.37 0.06
CA VAL A 85 1.30 -7.10 -0.63
C VAL A 85 0.70 -5.83 -0.05
N VAL A 86 0.47 -4.82 -0.88
CA VAL A 86 -0.04 -3.51 -0.45
C VAL A 86 -1.39 -3.22 -1.10
N SER A 87 -2.40 -2.97 -0.27
CA SER A 87 -3.69 -2.42 -0.70
C SER A 87 -3.61 -0.90 -0.75
N THR A 88 -3.55 -0.34 -1.96
CA THR A 88 -3.35 1.10 -2.21
C THR A 88 -4.64 1.90 -2.37
N GLY A 89 -5.78 1.20 -2.54
CA GLY A 89 -7.09 1.77 -2.81
C GLY A 89 -7.24 2.50 -4.14
N PRO A 90 -8.37 3.23 -4.29
CA PRO A 90 -8.82 3.75 -5.59
C PRO A 90 -8.11 5.04 -6.02
N GLN A 91 -7.23 5.59 -5.19
CA GLN A 91 -6.63 6.91 -5.43
C GLN A 91 -5.69 6.86 -6.63
N PRO A 92 -5.70 7.89 -7.51
CA PRO A 92 -4.75 7.96 -8.60
C PRO A 92 -3.33 8.17 -8.04
N ASP A 93 -2.37 7.45 -8.59
CA ASP A 93 -0.96 7.51 -8.17
C ASP A 93 -0.78 7.39 -6.64
N PRO A 94 -1.21 6.27 -6.03
CA PRO A 94 -1.24 6.17 -4.57
C PRO A 94 0.17 6.19 -3.99
N LEU A 95 1.12 5.52 -4.63
CA LEU A 95 2.51 5.43 -4.19
C LEU A 95 3.32 6.73 -4.45
N GLY A 96 2.93 7.54 -5.44
CA GLY A 96 3.70 8.72 -5.80
C GLY A 96 5.09 8.35 -6.31
N GLY A 97 6.10 9.07 -5.81
CA GLY A 97 7.51 8.79 -6.11
C GLY A 97 8.12 7.63 -5.34
N ALA A 98 7.42 7.04 -4.36
CA ALA A 98 7.89 5.85 -3.67
C ALA A 98 7.76 4.65 -4.62
N GLY A 99 8.86 4.29 -5.28
CA GLY A 99 8.90 3.09 -6.11
C GLY A 99 8.63 1.86 -5.24
N ALA A 100 7.71 1.00 -5.65
CA ALA A 100 7.54 -0.29 -5.00
C ALA A 100 8.79 -1.16 -5.26
N PRO A 101 9.33 -1.85 -4.25
CA PRO A 101 10.45 -2.76 -4.45
C PRO A 101 10.03 -3.97 -5.29
N PRO A 102 10.97 -4.64 -5.98
CA PRO A 102 10.71 -5.82 -6.81
C PRO A 102 9.90 -6.94 -6.15
N ASN A 103 10.02 -7.12 -4.83
CA ASN A 103 9.26 -8.12 -4.06
C ASN A 103 7.91 -7.61 -3.53
N ALA A 104 7.44 -6.44 -3.99
CA ALA A 104 6.15 -5.88 -3.62
C ALA A 104 5.11 -5.94 -4.75
N VAL A 105 3.88 -6.29 -4.37
CA VAL A 105 2.68 -6.26 -5.22
C VAL A 105 1.75 -5.19 -4.67
N CYS A 106 1.55 -4.11 -5.43
CA CYS A 106 0.73 -2.97 -5.00
C CYS A 106 -0.53 -2.89 -5.86
N LEU A 107 -1.69 -2.99 -5.23
CA LEU A 107 -2.97 -3.06 -5.92
C LEU A 107 -4.06 -2.25 -5.22
N PRO A 108 -5.04 -1.72 -5.96
CA PRO A 108 -6.15 -0.96 -5.35
C PRO A 108 -6.88 -1.76 -4.26
N SER A 109 -7.07 -3.06 -4.46
CA SER A 109 -7.66 -3.95 -3.47
C SER A 109 -6.98 -5.31 -3.52
N VAL A 110 -6.95 -5.98 -2.36
CA VAL A 110 -6.51 -7.36 -2.23
C VAL A 110 -7.75 -8.25 -2.15
N PRO A 111 -7.90 -9.25 -3.03
CA PRO A 111 -9.06 -10.15 -3.02
C PRO A 111 -9.19 -10.89 -1.68
N GLN A 112 -10.42 -10.99 -1.17
CA GLN A 112 -10.73 -11.78 0.03
C GLN A 112 -11.13 -13.23 -0.30
N VAL A 113 -11.48 -13.48 -1.56
CA VAL A 113 -11.89 -14.78 -2.10
C VAL A 113 -11.22 -14.99 -3.47
N ASP A 114 -11.12 -16.25 -3.89
CA ASP A 114 -10.68 -16.64 -5.24
C ASP A 114 -11.71 -16.20 -6.31
#